data_AF-A0A847YC48-F1
#
_entry.id   AF-A0A847YC48-F1
#
_cell.length_a   1.000
_cell.length_b   1.000
_cell.length_c   1.000
_cell.angle_alpha   90.00
_cell.angle_beta   90.00
_cell.angle_gamma   90.00
#
_symmetry.space_group_name_H-M   'P 1'
#
loop_
_entity.id
_entity.type
_entity.pdbx_description
1 polymer ?
#
loop_
_entity_poly.entity_id
_entity_poly.type
_entity_poly.pdbx_seq_one_letter_code
_entity_poly.pdbx_strand_id
1 'polypeptide(L)'
;MIKDPKNTDARIVSVDTVTQEYAYRTPMKFGGRVVEGVILRDVIMEVETRGGLRGRGFGSMPVGNVWGWPSDTLTADETLNAMTRMGEHLVSRVAEHKGWGHPLEITKDWAGYYDAAAEETGRELRLPEQMPKLARLVVASPFEAAVHDAYGKALGKNSYDLLGKEFVNADLGHFLAPEFAGEYLDAYTLRRPKERMPLYHLVGALDPLTEQDIAQRLRDGLPETLPEWILANGLTHLKIKLNGDDLDWDVQRVVAVDRVT
;
A
#
# COMPACT_ATOMS: atom_id res chain seq x y z
N MET A 1 -4.46 10.22 28.16
CA MET A 1 -4.48 11.70 28.16
C MET A 1 -3.58 12.17 27.04
N ILE A 2 -4.08 12.99 26.12
CA ILE A 2 -3.24 13.66 25.11
C ILE A 2 -2.32 14.61 25.89
N LYS A 3 -1.00 14.43 25.77
CA LYS A 3 0.01 15.31 26.39
C LYS A 3 -0.07 16.71 25.79
N ASP A 4 0.55 17.69 26.45
CA ASP A 4 0.65 19.06 25.95
C ASP A 4 1.14 19.10 24.49
N PRO A 5 0.65 20.03 23.65
CA PRO A 5 1.03 20.13 22.24
C PRO A 5 2.55 20.24 22.07
N LYS A 6 3.09 19.50 21.11
CA LYS A 6 4.52 19.48 20.83
C LYS A 6 4.87 20.46 19.71
N ASN A 7 6.05 21.08 19.78
CA ASN A 7 6.56 21.91 18.68
C ASN A 7 6.68 21.14 17.36
N THR A 8 6.81 19.82 17.44
CA THR A 8 6.88 18.93 16.29
C THR A 8 5.50 18.50 15.80
N ASP A 9 4.38 18.85 16.43
CA ASP A 9 3.05 18.56 15.87
C ASP A 9 2.89 19.27 14.54
N ALA A 10 2.34 18.59 13.54
CA ALA A 10 2.15 19.11 12.19
C ALA A 10 0.67 19.30 11.85
N ARG A 11 0.42 20.19 10.90
CA ARG A 11 -0.85 20.31 10.19
C ARG A 11 -0.63 20.11 8.69
N ILE A 12 -1.70 19.75 8.00
CA ILE A 12 -1.71 19.69 6.53
C ILE A 12 -1.77 21.11 5.96
N VAL A 13 -0.92 21.39 4.97
CA VAL A 13 -0.87 22.66 4.23
C VAL A 13 -1.53 22.49 2.87
N SER A 14 -1.17 21.43 2.15
CA SER A 14 -1.77 21.06 0.87
C SER A 14 -1.72 19.55 0.66
N VAL A 15 -2.59 19.07 -0.21
CA VAL A 15 -2.60 17.70 -0.70
C VAL A 15 -2.95 17.74 -2.18
N ASP A 16 -2.15 17.06 -2.98
CA ASP A 16 -2.33 16.89 -4.41
C ASP A 16 -2.25 15.41 -4.74
N THR A 17 -2.93 14.98 -5.80
CA THR A 17 -2.87 13.59 -6.24
C THR A 17 -2.66 13.47 -7.73
N VAL A 18 -1.93 12.44 -8.13
CA VAL A 18 -1.75 12.05 -9.53
C VAL A 18 -2.12 10.58 -9.67
N THR A 19 -2.79 10.24 -10.76
CA THR A 19 -3.06 8.85 -11.11
C THR A 19 -2.12 8.45 -12.24
N GLN A 20 -1.47 7.30 -12.10
CA GLN A 20 -0.60 6.73 -13.13
C GLN A 20 -1.13 5.37 -13.54
N GLU A 21 -1.04 5.07 -14.83
CA GLU A 21 -1.46 3.80 -15.40
C GLU A 21 -0.27 3.14 -16.10
N TYR A 22 -0.06 1.87 -15.78
CA TYR A 22 1.03 1.08 -16.33
C TYR A 22 0.49 -0.24 -16.84
N ALA A 23 0.85 -0.58 -18.08
CA ALA A 23 0.73 -1.94 -18.58
C ALA A 23 1.84 -2.80 -17.95
N TYR A 24 1.48 -4.01 -17.53
CA TYR A 24 2.48 -5.01 -17.17
C TYR A 24 3.18 -5.54 -18.41
N ARG A 25 4.42 -5.98 -18.23
CA ARG A 25 5.21 -6.61 -19.29
C ARG A 25 4.51 -7.86 -19.83
N THR A 26 3.94 -8.65 -18.94
CA THR A 26 3.13 -9.85 -19.24
C THR A 26 1.92 -9.88 -18.30
N PRO A 27 0.78 -10.44 -18.72
CA PRO A 27 -0.33 -10.70 -17.83
C PRO A 27 0.10 -11.58 -16.64
N MET A 28 -0.44 -11.33 -15.46
CA MET A 28 -0.18 -12.15 -14.27
C MET A 28 -1.48 -12.52 -13.56
N LYS A 29 -1.49 -13.64 -12.81
CA LYS A 29 -2.65 -14.03 -11.99
C LYS A 29 -2.52 -13.46 -10.57
N PHE A 30 -3.49 -12.64 -10.17
CA PHE A 30 -3.55 -12.02 -8.84
C PHE A 30 -4.98 -12.03 -8.31
N GLY A 31 -5.18 -12.46 -7.06
CA GLY A 31 -6.53 -12.55 -6.46
C GLY A 31 -7.52 -13.41 -7.27
N GLY A 32 -7.02 -14.49 -7.90
CA GLY A 32 -7.83 -15.36 -8.76
C GLY A 32 -8.09 -14.84 -10.18
N ARG A 33 -7.78 -13.57 -10.48
CA ARG A 33 -8.02 -12.94 -11.79
C ARG A 33 -6.72 -12.73 -12.56
N VAL A 34 -6.81 -12.65 -13.89
CA VAL A 34 -5.70 -12.20 -14.74
C VAL A 34 -5.72 -10.68 -14.76
N VAL A 35 -4.56 -10.07 -14.55
CA VAL A 35 -4.36 -8.61 -14.59
C VAL A 35 -3.25 -8.29 -15.59
N GLU A 36 -3.49 -7.26 -16.39
CA GLU A 36 -2.60 -6.84 -17.49
C GLU A 36 -1.94 -5.48 -17.21
N GLY A 37 -2.31 -4.83 -16.12
CA GLY A 37 -1.78 -3.53 -15.74
C GLY A 37 -2.17 -3.15 -14.33
N VAL A 38 -1.79 -1.93 -13.97
CA VAL A 38 -2.03 -1.35 -12.65
C VAL A 38 -2.27 0.14 -12.74
N ILE A 39 -3.20 0.61 -11.90
CA ILE A 39 -3.35 2.03 -11.61
C ILE A 39 -2.73 2.32 -10.25
N LEU A 40 -1.80 3.27 -10.21
CA LEU A 40 -1.22 3.84 -9.00
C LEU A 40 -1.90 5.16 -8.66
N ARG A 41 -2.12 5.39 -7.37
CA ARG A 41 -2.44 6.70 -6.82
C ARG A 41 -1.21 7.24 -6.13
N ASP A 42 -0.68 8.31 -6.69
CA ASP A 42 0.34 9.14 -6.07
C ASP A 42 -0.32 10.26 -5.28
N VAL A 43 0.15 10.48 -4.06
CA VAL A 43 -0.26 11.58 -3.18
C VAL A 43 0.99 12.39 -2.84
N ILE A 44 0.94 13.69 -3.10
CA ILE A 44 1.92 14.65 -2.64
C ILE A 44 1.27 15.47 -1.53
N MET A 45 1.94 15.60 -0.40
CA MET A 45 1.41 16.34 0.74
C MET A 45 2.43 17.31 1.30
N GLU A 46 2.01 18.53 1.63
CA GLU A 46 2.81 19.47 2.39
C GLU A 46 2.30 19.57 3.82
N VAL A 47 3.24 19.59 4.77
CA VAL A 47 2.93 19.79 6.19
C VAL A 47 3.74 20.94 6.76
N GLU A 48 3.21 21.56 7.81
CA GLU A 48 3.90 22.57 8.61
C GLU A 48 3.82 22.18 10.08
N THR A 49 4.97 22.12 10.75
CA THR A 49 5.06 21.87 12.20
C THR A 49 4.72 23.12 13.00
N ARG A 50 4.34 22.99 14.27
CA ARG A 50 4.12 24.14 15.17
C ARG A 50 5.36 25.02 15.31
N GLY A 51 6.56 24.42 15.19
CA GLY A 51 7.84 25.13 15.12
C GLY A 51 8.11 25.86 13.80
N GLY A 52 7.18 25.82 12.83
CA GLY A 52 7.29 26.53 11.55
C GLY A 52 8.09 25.80 10.46
N LEU A 53 8.59 24.58 10.74
CA LEU A 53 9.27 23.76 9.72
C LEU A 53 8.27 23.17 8.74
N ARG A 54 8.63 23.14 7.45
CA ARG A 54 7.80 22.60 6.37
C ARG A 54 8.48 21.43 5.67
N GLY A 55 7.66 20.49 5.19
CA GLY A 55 8.13 19.34 4.42
C GLY A 55 7.11 18.91 3.38
N ARG A 56 7.60 18.48 2.22
CA ARG A 56 6.80 17.97 1.09
C ARG A 56 7.03 16.47 0.91
N GLY A 57 6.04 15.68 1.27
CA GLY A 57 6.06 14.22 1.24
C GLY A 57 5.42 13.64 -0.01
N PHE A 58 5.65 12.35 -0.20
CA PHE A 58 5.13 11.54 -1.29
C PHE A 58 4.69 10.16 -0.76
N GLY A 59 3.54 9.70 -1.23
CA GLY A 59 3.06 8.33 -1.03
C GLY A 59 2.48 7.79 -2.32
N SER A 60 2.71 6.51 -2.62
CA SER A 60 2.23 5.87 -3.85
C SER A 60 1.84 4.44 -3.57
N MET A 61 0.63 4.06 -4.00
CA MET A 61 0.11 2.70 -3.86
C MET A 61 -0.74 2.30 -5.07
N PRO A 62 -0.71 1.02 -5.48
CA PRO A 62 -1.73 0.48 -6.38
C PRO A 62 -3.12 0.65 -5.78
N VAL A 63 -4.11 0.98 -6.62
CA VAL A 63 -5.51 1.01 -6.18
C VAL A 63 -5.95 -0.39 -5.70
N GLY A 64 -5.41 -1.45 -6.29
CA GLY A 64 -5.49 -2.80 -5.71
C GLY A 64 -6.89 -3.41 -5.61
N ASN A 65 -7.82 -2.96 -6.45
CA ASN A 65 -9.24 -3.30 -6.40
C ASN A 65 -9.53 -4.80 -6.47
N VAL A 66 -8.79 -5.56 -7.27
CA VAL A 66 -8.98 -7.03 -7.40
C VAL A 66 -8.80 -7.77 -6.08
N TRP A 67 -7.93 -7.27 -5.19
CA TRP A 67 -7.70 -7.86 -3.87
C TRP A 67 -8.48 -7.14 -2.75
N GLY A 68 -8.54 -5.80 -2.80
CA GLY A 68 -9.24 -5.00 -1.78
C GLY A 68 -10.76 -5.11 -1.85
N TRP A 69 -11.30 -5.45 -3.04
CA TRP A 69 -12.72 -5.60 -3.32
C TRP A 69 -13.01 -6.76 -4.30
N PRO A 70 -12.90 -8.02 -3.87
CA PRO A 70 -13.20 -9.18 -4.69
C PRO A 70 -14.72 -9.38 -4.82
N SER A 71 -15.40 -8.50 -5.57
CA SER A 71 -16.85 -8.54 -5.75
C SER A 71 -17.28 -9.66 -6.70
N ASP A 72 -18.40 -10.32 -6.36
CA ASP A 72 -19.13 -11.24 -7.24
C ASP A 72 -20.23 -10.51 -8.04
N THR A 73 -20.52 -9.25 -7.71
CA THR A 73 -21.57 -8.44 -8.34
C THR A 73 -21.01 -7.41 -9.30
N LEU A 74 -19.89 -6.78 -8.93
CA LEU A 74 -19.20 -5.75 -9.70
C LEU A 74 -18.03 -6.33 -10.47
N THR A 75 -17.81 -5.79 -11.67
CA THR A 75 -16.63 -6.06 -12.48
C THR A 75 -15.37 -5.45 -11.85
N ALA A 76 -14.19 -5.91 -12.32
CA ALA A 76 -12.92 -5.31 -11.89
C ALA A 76 -12.86 -3.81 -12.24
N ASP A 77 -13.36 -3.41 -13.41
CA ASP A 77 -13.34 -2.01 -13.84
C ASP A 77 -14.28 -1.13 -13.00
N GLU A 78 -15.45 -1.65 -12.61
CA GLU A 78 -16.37 -0.92 -11.73
C GLU A 78 -15.78 -0.71 -10.33
N THR A 79 -15.18 -1.76 -9.74
CA THR A 79 -14.51 -1.63 -8.43
C THR A 79 -13.28 -0.71 -8.50
N LEU A 80 -12.52 -0.75 -9.60
CA LEU A 80 -11.40 0.15 -9.86
C LEU A 80 -11.84 1.60 -9.97
N ASN A 81 -12.90 1.87 -10.74
CA ASN A 81 -13.49 3.19 -10.87
C ASN A 81 -14.00 3.71 -9.52
N ALA A 82 -14.70 2.88 -8.75
CA ALA A 82 -15.20 3.25 -7.42
C ALA A 82 -14.07 3.57 -6.44
N MET A 83 -13.03 2.75 -6.36
CA MET A 83 -11.90 3.01 -5.47
C MET A 83 -11.09 4.24 -5.91
N THR A 84 -10.96 4.47 -7.21
CA THR A 84 -10.35 5.70 -7.75
C THR A 84 -11.20 6.90 -7.35
N ARG A 85 -12.52 6.87 -7.56
CA ARG A 85 -13.42 7.98 -7.22
C ARG A 85 -13.43 8.29 -5.72
N MET A 86 -13.41 7.27 -4.86
CA MET A 86 -13.27 7.49 -3.41
C MET A 86 -11.97 8.22 -3.06
N GLY A 87 -10.86 7.88 -3.73
CA GLY A 87 -9.59 8.57 -3.53
C GLY A 87 -9.67 10.06 -3.86
N GLU A 88 -10.47 10.46 -4.87
CA GLU A 88 -10.71 11.86 -5.21
C GLU A 88 -11.51 12.58 -4.11
N HIS A 89 -12.54 11.93 -3.56
CA HIS A 89 -13.31 12.46 -2.43
C HIS A 89 -12.50 12.58 -1.15
N LEU A 90 -11.47 11.75 -0.95
CA LEU A 90 -10.56 11.89 0.19
C LEU A 90 -9.66 13.13 0.08
N VAL A 91 -9.31 13.58 -1.13
CA VAL A 91 -8.43 14.76 -1.30
C VAL A 91 -9.01 15.99 -0.60
N SER A 92 -10.28 16.30 -0.87
CA SER A 92 -10.94 17.48 -0.27
C SER A 92 -11.04 17.36 1.25
N ARG A 93 -11.43 16.19 1.76
CA ARG A 93 -11.59 15.94 3.20
C ARG A 93 -10.26 16.02 3.95
N VAL A 94 -9.19 15.49 3.36
CA VAL A 94 -7.83 15.58 3.92
C VAL A 94 -7.31 17.02 3.86
N ALA A 95 -7.53 17.75 2.76
CA ALA A 95 -7.15 19.17 2.65
C ALA A 95 -7.86 20.05 3.69
N GLU A 96 -9.10 19.70 4.03
CA GLU A 96 -9.92 20.44 5.00
C GLU A 96 -9.60 20.11 6.46
N HIS A 97 -8.86 19.04 6.73
CA HIS A 97 -8.46 18.65 8.08
C HIS A 97 -7.70 19.78 8.79
N LYS A 98 -8.20 20.22 9.96
CA LYS A 98 -7.64 21.36 10.74
C LYS A 98 -6.88 20.93 12.00
N GLY A 99 -6.75 19.64 12.24
CA GLY A 99 -6.04 19.10 13.39
C GLY A 99 -4.54 19.39 13.33
N TRP A 100 -3.93 19.36 14.52
CA TRP A 100 -2.49 19.36 14.70
C TRP A 100 -2.11 18.08 15.43
N GLY A 101 -1.05 17.41 14.98
CA GLY A 101 -0.54 16.24 15.67
C GLY A 101 0.65 15.62 14.97
N HIS A 102 1.15 14.52 15.54
CA HIS A 102 2.02 13.63 14.81
C HIS A 102 1.18 12.84 13.77
N PRO A 103 1.77 12.36 12.65
CA PRO A 103 1.05 11.64 11.61
C PRO A 103 0.11 10.53 12.10
N LEU A 104 0.47 9.74 13.12
CA LEU A 104 -0.40 8.69 13.68
C LEU A 104 -1.73 9.22 14.24
N GLU A 105 -1.70 10.39 14.87
CA GLU A 105 -2.88 11.06 15.42
C GLU A 105 -3.72 11.65 14.29
N ILE A 106 -3.08 12.35 13.35
CA ILE A 106 -3.75 12.89 12.16
C ILE A 106 -4.46 11.78 11.39
N THR A 107 -3.79 10.64 11.20
CA THR A 107 -4.35 9.53 10.45
C THR A 107 -5.44 8.78 11.20
N LYS A 108 -5.34 8.72 12.54
CA LYS A 108 -6.44 8.21 13.35
C LYS A 108 -7.69 9.09 13.22
N ASP A 109 -7.52 10.42 13.25
CA ASP A 109 -8.64 11.36 13.15
C ASP A 109 -9.29 11.31 11.76
N TRP A 110 -8.49 11.29 10.68
CA TRP A 110 -9.04 11.24 9.32
C TRP A 110 -9.67 9.89 8.95
N ALA A 111 -9.43 8.83 9.73
CA ALA A 111 -10.01 7.51 9.45
C ALA A 111 -11.53 7.54 9.60
N GLY A 112 -12.06 8.50 10.37
CA GLY A 112 -13.49 8.80 10.44
C GLY A 112 -14.09 9.33 9.13
N TYR A 113 -13.28 9.74 8.15
CA TYR A 113 -13.75 10.23 6.85
C TYR A 113 -14.02 9.10 5.84
N TYR A 114 -13.46 7.90 6.06
CA TYR A 114 -13.46 6.84 5.06
C TYR A 114 -14.86 6.34 4.73
N ASP A 115 -15.70 6.17 5.75
CA ASP A 115 -17.06 5.68 5.56
C ASP A 115 -17.89 6.69 4.78
N ALA A 116 -17.81 7.97 5.15
CA ALA A 116 -18.52 9.04 4.46
C ALA A 116 -18.07 9.18 2.98
N ALA A 117 -16.76 9.08 2.71
CA ALA A 117 -16.22 9.12 1.36
C ALA A 117 -16.69 7.91 0.53
N ALA A 118 -16.68 6.71 1.11
CA ALA A 118 -17.15 5.50 0.45
C ALA A 118 -18.66 5.51 0.17
N GLU A 119 -19.47 6.00 1.11
CA GLU A 119 -20.91 6.16 0.92
C GLU A 119 -21.25 7.20 -0.14
N GLU A 120 -20.51 8.32 -0.17
CA GLU A 120 -20.63 9.34 -1.19
C GLU A 120 -20.35 8.77 -2.59
N THR A 121 -19.23 8.05 -2.75
CA THR A 121 -18.91 7.31 -3.98
C THR A 121 -20.00 6.29 -4.33
N GLY A 122 -20.50 5.53 -3.36
CA GLY A 122 -21.54 4.53 -3.56
C GLY A 122 -22.83 5.13 -4.10
N ARG A 123 -23.26 6.28 -3.56
CA ARG A 123 -24.43 7.03 -4.05
C ARG A 123 -24.19 7.61 -5.44
N GLU A 124 -23.02 8.21 -5.67
CA GLU A 124 -22.66 8.81 -6.95
C GLU A 124 -22.67 7.77 -8.09
N LEU A 125 -22.02 6.63 -7.87
CA LEU A 125 -21.89 5.57 -8.86
C LEU A 125 -23.03 4.55 -8.83
N ARG A 126 -24.01 4.73 -7.93
CA ARG A 126 -25.17 3.84 -7.73
C ARG A 126 -24.76 2.38 -7.53
N LEU A 127 -23.76 2.16 -6.69
CA LEU A 127 -23.21 0.83 -6.45
C LEU A 127 -24.25 -0.06 -5.74
N PRO A 128 -24.39 -1.33 -6.16
CA PRO A 128 -25.36 -2.26 -5.59
C PRO A 128 -24.93 -2.81 -4.23
N GLU A 129 -23.67 -2.63 -3.85
CA GLU A 129 -23.09 -3.07 -2.59
C GLU A 129 -22.14 -2.02 -2.02
N GLN A 130 -21.87 -2.11 -0.72
CA GLN A 130 -20.96 -1.19 -0.04
C GLN A 130 -19.50 -1.53 -0.32
N MET A 131 -18.66 -0.51 -0.43
CA MET A 131 -17.22 -0.71 -0.53
C MET A 131 -16.67 -1.40 0.74
N PRO A 132 -15.95 -2.53 0.59
CA PRO A 132 -15.37 -3.24 1.73
C PRO A 132 -14.43 -2.35 2.55
N LYS A 133 -14.30 -2.65 3.84
CA LYS A 133 -13.37 -1.91 4.74
C LYS A 133 -11.93 -1.97 4.23
N LEU A 134 -11.52 -3.12 3.71
CA LEU A 134 -10.18 -3.28 3.15
C LEU A 134 -9.94 -2.34 1.96
N ALA A 135 -10.86 -2.27 1.00
CA ALA A 135 -10.77 -1.35 -0.12
C ALA A 135 -10.64 0.11 0.33
N ARG A 136 -11.43 0.53 1.32
CA ARG A 136 -11.32 1.88 1.92
C ARG A 136 -9.92 2.17 2.48
N LEU A 137 -9.35 1.22 3.22
CA LEU A 137 -8.01 1.34 3.78
C LEU A 137 -6.92 1.38 2.70
N VAL A 138 -7.06 0.57 1.65
CA VAL A 138 -6.15 0.60 0.49
C VAL A 138 -6.17 1.97 -0.18
N VAL A 139 -7.37 2.53 -0.43
CA VAL A 139 -7.53 3.87 -1.02
C VAL A 139 -6.88 4.96 -0.16
N ALA A 140 -6.95 4.85 1.16
CA ALA A 140 -6.38 5.83 2.09
C ALA A 140 -4.85 5.70 2.26
N SER A 141 -4.29 4.50 2.08
CA SER A 141 -2.87 4.21 2.35
C SER A 141 -1.82 5.14 1.71
N PRO A 142 -1.95 5.63 0.45
CA PRO A 142 -0.96 6.55 -0.09
C PRO A 142 -1.01 7.94 0.57
N PHE A 143 -2.17 8.37 1.09
CA PHE A 143 -2.27 9.60 1.87
C PHE A 143 -1.51 9.47 3.20
N GLU A 144 -1.65 8.32 3.87
CA GLU A 144 -0.94 8.03 5.11
C GLU A 144 0.58 7.97 4.90
N ALA A 145 1.02 7.33 3.82
CA ALA A 145 2.43 7.31 3.47
C ALA A 145 2.97 8.73 3.21
N ALA A 146 2.22 9.56 2.49
CA ALA A 146 2.62 10.92 2.14
C ALA A 146 2.75 11.83 3.37
N VAL A 147 1.84 11.75 4.36
CA VAL A 147 1.95 12.58 5.58
C VAL A 147 3.14 12.17 6.43
N HIS A 148 3.43 10.87 6.55
CA HIS A 148 4.60 10.38 7.28
C HIS A 148 5.91 10.81 6.61
N ASP A 149 6.00 10.75 5.27
CA ASP A 149 7.16 11.21 4.52
C ASP A 149 7.32 12.74 4.61
N ALA A 150 6.23 13.51 4.49
CA ALA A 150 6.23 14.96 4.62
C ALA A 150 6.74 15.39 6.00
N TYR A 151 6.28 14.69 7.04
CA TYR A 151 6.68 14.91 8.43
C TYR A 151 8.16 14.63 8.66
N GLY A 152 8.65 13.49 8.15
CA GLY A 152 10.07 13.15 8.13
C GLY A 152 10.92 14.25 7.53
N LYS A 153 10.55 14.69 6.31
CA LYS A 153 11.25 15.75 5.59
C LYS A 153 11.20 17.10 6.32
N ALA A 154 10.07 17.46 6.92
CA ALA A 154 9.95 18.70 7.68
C ALA A 154 10.92 18.75 8.87
N LEU A 155 11.14 17.62 9.54
CA LEU A 155 12.05 17.49 10.67
C LEU A 155 13.48 17.09 10.28
N GLY A 156 13.76 16.91 8.98
CA GLY A 156 15.06 16.46 8.48
C GLY A 156 15.47 15.07 8.99
N LYS A 157 14.49 14.18 9.20
CA LYS A 157 14.68 12.85 9.80
C LYS A 157 13.96 11.77 8.99
N ASN A 158 14.43 10.54 9.10
CA ASN A 158 13.69 9.40 8.58
C ASN A 158 12.38 9.24 9.38
N SER A 159 11.25 8.99 8.71
CA SER A 159 9.94 8.89 9.35
C SER A 159 9.87 7.78 10.42
N TYR A 160 10.63 6.70 10.27
CA TYR A 160 10.71 5.63 11.28
C TYR A 160 11.39 6.08 12.57
N ASP A 161 12.25 7.11 12.53
CA ASP A 161 12.93 7.68 13.71
C ASP A 161 12.04 8.69 14.46
N LEU A 162 10.83 8.92 13.96
CA LEU A 162 9.87 9.85 14.52
C LEU A 162 8.72 9.14 15.25
N LEU A 163 8.81 7.83 15.43
CA LEU A 163 7.74 6.99 15.99
C LEU A 163 7.80 6.84 17.53
N GLY A 164 8.68 7.60 18.19
CA GLY A 164 8.92 7.55 19.63
C GLY A 164 8.19 8.62 20.43
N LYS A 165 8.22 8.48 21.75
CA LYS A 165 7.54 9.36 22.71
C LYS A 165 7.97 10.83 22.64
N GLU A 166 9.10 11.11 22.02
CA GLU A 166 9.60 12.46 21.77
C GLU A 166 8.71 13.19 20.76
N PHE A 167 8.12 12.47 19.80
CA PHE A 167 7.32 13.03 18.71
C PHE A 167 5.83 12.66 18.81
N VAL A 168 5.52 11.40 19.13
CA VAL A 168 4.13 10.90 19.22
C VAL A 168 3.50 11.35 20.55
N ASN A 169 2.25 11.81 20.52
CA ASN A 169 1.55 12.40 21.66
C ASN A 169 0.87 11.36 22.55
N ALA A 170 0.46 10.23 21.97
CA ALA A 170 -0.15 9.12 22.68
C ALA A 170 0.68 7.83 22.56
N ASP A 171 0.57 6.96 23.54
CA ASP A 171 1.19 5.62 23.49
C ASP A 171 0.37 4.67 22.62
N LEU A 172 0.92 3.48 22.35
CA LEU A 172 0.24 2.44 21.58
C LEU A 172 -1.06 1.95 22.24
N GLY A 173 -1.20 2.10 23.56
CA GLY A 173 -2.44 1.85 24.28
C GLY A 173 -3.63 2.65 23.74
N HIS A 174 -3.39 3.88 23.28
CA HIS A 174 -4.40 4.72 22.66
C HIS A 174 -4.81 4.26 21.25
N PHE A 175 -3.90 3.66 20.48
CA PHE A 175 -4.12 3.30 19.09
C PHE A 175 -4.58 1.86 18.91
N LEU A 176 -4.12 0.94 19.77
CA LEU A 176 -4.31 -0.49 19.64
C LEU A 176 -5.19 -1.04 20.77
N ALA A 177 -4.61 -1.26 21.96
CA ALA A 177 -5.28 -1.87 23.10
C ALA A 177 -4.53 -1.58 24.43
N PRO A 178 -5.21 -1.61 25.61
CA PRO A 178 -4.62 -1.21 26.90
C PRO A 178 -3.32 -1.94 27.30
N GLU A 179 -3.07 -3.14 26.77
CA GLU A 179 -1.87 -3.93 27.02
C GLU A 179 -0.59 -3.25 26.52
N PHE A 180 -0.70 -2.33 25.56
CA PHE A 180 0.41 -1.56 25.01
C PHE A 180 0.61 -0.19 25.69
N ALA A 181 0.03 0.01 26.88
CA ALA A 181 0.17 1.25 27.64
C ALA A 181 1.64 1.56 27.95
N GLY A 182 2.06 2.80 27.68
CA GLY A 182 3.44 3.26 27.84
C GLY A 182 4.40 2.86 26.70
N GLU A 183 3.98 2.02 25.76
CA GLU A 183 4.80 1.62 24.62
C GLU A 183 4.63 2.56 23.42
N TYR A 184 5.68 2.66 22.60
CA TYR A 184 5.73 3.47 21.40
C TYR A 184 6.30 2.63 20.24
N LEU A 185 5.96 2.98 19.00
CA LEU A 185 6.36 2.23 17.80
C LEU A 185 7.88 2.22 17.57
N ASP A 186 8.60 3.14 18.21
CA ASP A 186 10.05 3.19 18.14
C ASP A 186 10.74 1.99 18.79
N ALA A 187 10.08 1.30 19.73
CA ALA A 187 10.56 0.03 20.29
C ALA A 187 10.55 -1.12 19.27
N TYR A 188 9.76 -0.99 18.20
CA TYR A 188 9.48 -2.05 17.22
C TYR A 188 10.08 -1.76 15.83
N THR A 189 10.91 -0.74 15.72
CA THR A 189 11.52 -0.33 14.44
C THR A 189 13.03 -0.19 14.58
N LEU A 190 13.76 -0.51 13.51
CA LEU A 190 15.22 -0.42 13.49
C LEU A 190 15.64 1.04 13.24
N ARG A 191 16.56 1.56 14.06
CA ARG A 191 17.20 2.89 13.86
C ARG A 191 18.26 2.91 12.76
N ARG A 192 18.69 1.73 12.33
CA ARG A 192 19.63 1.55 11.22
C ARG A 192 19.00 0.60 10.23
N PRO A 193 18.82 1.00 8.96
CA PRO A 193 18.30 0.10 7.94
C PRO A 193 19.26 -1.07 7.77
N LYS A 194 18.72 -2.25 7.45
CA LYS A 194 19.54 -3.37 7.02
C LYS A 194 20.00 -3.09 5.60
N GLU A 195 21.32 -3.04 5.39
CA GLU A 195 21.90 -2.83 4.06
C GLU A 195 21.52 -3.92 3.05
N ARG A 196 21.16 -5.13 3.56
CA ARG A 196 20.76 -6.28 2.75
C ARG A 196 19.54 -6.95 3.36
N MET A 197 18.60 -7.35 2.51
CA MET A 197 17.44 -8.17 2.86
C MET A 197 17.15 -9.18 1.74
N PRO A 198 16.62 -10.37 2.06
CA PRO A 198 16.19 -11.31 1.04
C PRO A 198 14.98 -10.74 0.29
N LEU A 199 15.02 -10.79 -1.03
CA LEU A 199 13.87 -10.52 -1.89
C LEU A 199 13.28 -11.87 -2.32
N TYR A 200 11.98 -12.04 -2.09
CA TYR A 200 11.27 -13.24 -2.51
C TYR A 200 10.72 -13.03 -3.92
N HIS A 201 11.20 -13.80 -4.88
CA HIS A 201 10.61 -13.82 -6.20
C HIS A 201 9.29 -14.59 -6.14
N LEU A 202 8.21 -13.94 -6.56
CA LEU A 202 6.92 -14.59 -6.64
C LEU A 202 6.87 -15.44 -7.91
N VAL A 203 6.70 -16.74 -7.75
CA VAL A 203 6.40 -17.65 -8.87
C VAL A 203 4.88 -17.73 -8.99
N GLY A 204 4.32 -16.91 -9.87
CA GLY A 204 2.89 -16.83 -10.18
C GLY A 204 2.36 -18.12 -10.79
N ALA A 205 1.03 -18.28 -10.81
CA ALA A 205 0.38 -19.46 -11.36
C ALA A 205 0.48 -19.56 -12.90
N LEU A 206 0.74 -18.43 -13.57
CA LEU A 206 0.91 -18.35 -15.03
C LEU A 206 2.39 -18.22 -15.44
N ASP A 207 3.29 -18.15 -14.46
CA ASP A 207 4.69 -17.85 -14.74
C ASP A 207 5.36 -19.06 -15.40
N PRO A 208 6.04 -18.87 -16.54
CA PRO A 208 6.75 -19.94 -17.24
C PRO A 208 7.85 -20.55 -16.36
N LEU A 209 7.86 -21.87 -16.22
CA LEU A 209 8.96 -22.59 -15.57
C LEU A 209 10.00 -23.03 -16.60
N THR A 210 9.54 -23.32 -17.82
CA THR A 210 10.37 -23.81 -18.92
C THR A 210 9.99 -23.12 -20.23
N GLU A 211 10.82 -23.30 -21.26
CA GLU A 211 10.54 -22.84 -22.63
C GLU A 211 9.19 -23.33 -23.18
N GLN A 212 8.74 -24.51 -22.75
CA GLN A 212 7.50 -25.11 -23.23
C GLN A 212 6.27 -24.36 -22.72
N ASP A 213 6.39 -23.64 -21.61
CA ASP A 213 5.34 -22.80 -21.04
C ASP A 213 5.21 -21.47 -21.80
N ILE A 214 6.19 -21.11 -22.65
CA ILE A 214 6.20 -19.87 -23.41
C ILE A 214 5.56 -20.08 -24.79
N ALA A 215 4.34 -19.56 -24.97
CA ALA A 215 3.67 -19.59 -26.27
C ALA A 215 4.43 -18.77 -27.33
N GLN A 216 4.86 -17.56 -26.96
CA GLN A 216 5.66 -16.68 -27.81
C GLN A 216 6.56 -15.81 -26.96
N ARG A 217 7.87 -15.88 -27.22
CA ARG A 217 8.86 -15.04 -26.55
C ARG A 217 8.70 -13.56 -26.90
N LEU A 218 8.78 -12.69 -25.89
CA LEU A 218 8.72 -11.24 -26.05
C LEU A 218 9.96 -10.67 -26.73
N ARG A 219 11.13 -11.30 -26.54
CA ARG A 219 12.43 -10.87 -27.11
C ARG A 219 12.79 -9.41 -26.80
N ASP A 220 12.38 -8.91 -25.64
CA ASP A 220 12.65 -7.55 -25.15
C ASP A 220 13.94 -7.46 -24.32
N GLY A 221 14.73 -8.54 -24.27
CA GLY A 221 16.01 -8.60 -23.57
C GLY A 221 15.91 -8.99 -22.09
N LEU A 222 14.70 -9.30 -21.59
CA LEU A 222 14.47 -9.76 -20.22
C LEU A 222 14.18 -11.26 -20.15
N PRO A 223 14.52 -11.94 -19.03
CA PRO A 223 14.14 -13.32 -18.77
C PRO A 223 12.63 -13.59 -18.88
N GLU A 224 12.26 -14.82 -19.22
CA GLU A 224 10.85 -15.25 -19.35
C GLU A 224 10.56 -16.53 -18.56
N THR A 225 11.56 -17.36 -18.29
CA THR A 225 11.45 -18.56 -17.45
C THR A 225 12.05 -18.37 -16.06
N LEU A 226 11.59 -19.15 -15.08
CA LEU A 226 12.15 -19.13 -13.73
C LEU A 226 13.69 -19.37 -13.69
N PRO A 227 14.28 -20.35 -14.41
CA PRO A 227 15.74 -20.52 -14.45
C PRO A 227 16.49 -19.28 -14.97
N GLU A 228 15.96 -18.62 -16.00
CA GLU A 228 16.57 -17.40 -16.53
C GLU A 228 16.51 -16.26 -15.50
N TRP A 229 15.39 -16.11 -14.78
CA TRP A 229 15.27 -15.13 -13.70
C TRP A 229 16.22 -15.42 -12.54
N ILE A 230 16.39 -16.69 -12.16
CA ILE A 230 17.36 -17.11 -11.13
C ILE A 230 18.76 -16.65 -11.49
N LEU A 231 19.20 -16.89 -12.73
CA LEU A 231 20.53 -16.50 -13.19
C LEU A 231 20.66 -14.98 -13.31
N ALA A 232 19.67 -14.30 -13.89
CA ALA A 232 19.72 -12.87 -14.14
C ALA A 232 19.66 -12.01 -12.87
N ASN A 233 18.92 -12.46 -11.84
CA ASN A 233 18.71 -11.69 -10.61
C ASN A 233 19.36 -12.32 -9.36
N GLY A 234 20.02 -13.47 -9.49
CA GLY A 234 20.62 -14.17 -8.35
C GLY A 234 19.59 -14.59 -7.31
N LEU A 235 18.44 -15.10 -7.77
CA LEU A 235 17.32 -15.41 -6.89
C LEU A 235 17.67 -16.55 -5.93
N THR A 236 17.42 -16.35 -4.65
CA THR A 236 17.70 -17.32 -3.58
C THR A 236 16.48 -17.67 -2.75
N HIS A 237 15.38 -16.92 -2.91
CA HIS A 237 14.17 -17.06 -2.13
C HIS A 237 12.97 -16.98 -3.07
N LEU A 238 12.12 -18.00 -3.05
CA LEU A 238 10.96 -18.12 -3.92
C LEU A 238 9.68 -18.15 -3.08
N LYS A 239 8.62 -17.54 -3.59
CA LYS A 239 7.25 -17.66 -3.07
C LYS A 239 6.36 -18.23 -4.17
N ILE A 240 5.96 -19.49 -4.02
CA ILE A 240 5.15 -20.19 -5.02
C ILE A 240 3.66 -19.84 -4.81
N LYS A 241 2.97 -19.40 -5.87
CA LYS A 241 1.51 -19.29 -5.87
C LYS A 241 0.88 -20.66 -6.06
N LEU A 242 0.00 -21.00 -5.13
CA LEU A 242 -0.87 -22.17 -5.19
C LEU A 242 -2.28 -21.75 -5.63
N ASN A 243 -3.01 -22.68 -6.23
CA ASN A 243 -4.42 -22.58 -6.53
C ASN A 243 -5.24 -22.58 -5.24
N GLY A 244 -4.95 -23.52 -4.32
CA GLY A 244 -5.60 -23.64 -3.02
C GLY A 244 -6.87 -24.51 -3.01
N ASP A 245 -7.53 -24.66 -4.16
CA ASP A 245 -8.73 -25.49 -4.32
C ASP A 245 -8.48 -26.77 -5.13
N ASP A 246 -7.26 -26.97 -5.65
CA ASP A 246 -6.84 -28.15 -6.42
C ASP A 246 -5.50 -28.66 -5.91
N LEU A 247 -5.57 -29.69 -5.04
CA LEU A 247 -4.39 -30.24 -4.38
C LEU A 247 -3.41 -30.90 -5.37
N ASP A 248 -3.93 -31.59 -6.39
CA ASP A 248 -3.08 -32.28 -7.36
C ASP A 248 -2.31 -31.24 -8.19
N TRP A 249 -2.99 -30.17 -8.61
CA TRP A 249 -2.33 -29.05 -9.28
C TRP A 249 -1.27 -28.39 -8.39
N ASP A 250 -1.60 -28.14 -7.11
CA ASP A 250 -0.70 -27.49 -6.15
C ASP A 250 0.57 -28.31 -5.91
N VAL A 251 0.44 -29.62 -5.71
CA VAL A 251 1.58 -30.53 -5.55
C VAL A 251 2.43 -30.55 -6.82
N GLN A 252 1.82 -30.67 -8.00
CA GLN A 252 2.55 -30.66 -9.26
C GLN A 252 3.26 -29.32 -9.49
N ARG A 253 2.65 -28.19 -9.10
CA ARG A 253 3.28 -26.86 -9.21
C ARG A 253 4.55 -26.78 -8.37
N VAL A 254 4.52 -27.25 -7.12
CA VAL A 254 5.70 -27.25 -6.26
C VAL A 254 6.79 -28.16 -6.83
N VAL A 255 6.46 -29.37 -7.25
CA VAL A 255 7.42 -30.33 -7.84
C VAL A 255 8.02 -29.78 -9.14
N ALA A 256 7.22 -29.13 -9.98
CA ALA A 256 7.71 -28.55 -11.23
C ALA A 256 8.68 -27.39 -10.97
N VAL A 257 8.41 -26.54 -9.97
CA VAL A 257 9.34 -25.49 -9.54
C VAL A 257 10.65 -26.11 -9.04
N ASP A 258 10.59 -27.07 -8.12
CA ASP A 258 11.77 -27.75 -7.57
C ASP A 258 12.68 -28.36 -8.65
N ARG A 259 12.10 -28.93 -9.71
CA ARG A 259 12.87 -29.53 -10.82
C ARG A 259 13.66 -28.54 -11.65
N VAL A 260 13.29 -27.26 -11.66
CA VAL A 260 13.91 -26.22 -12.50
C VAL A 260 14.74 -25.22 -11.70
N THR A 261 14.78 -25.36 -10.37
CA THR A 261 15.54 -24.50 -9.44
C THR A 261 16.77 -25.22 -8.92
#